data_AF-A0A428PB24-F1
#
_entry.id   AF-A0A428PB24-F1
#
_cell.length_a   1.000
_cell.length_b   1.000
_cell.length_c   1.000
_cell.angle_alpha   90.00
_cell.angle_beta   90.00
_cell.angle_gamma   90.00
#
_symmetry.space_group_name_H-M   'P 1'
#
loop_
_entity.id
_entity.type
_entity.pdbx_description
1 polymer ?
#
loop_
_entity_poly.entity_id
_entity_poly.type
_entity_poly.pdbx_seq_one_letter_code
_entity_poly.pdbx_strand_id
1 'polypeptide(L)'
;MFLTKKLALLILAALFASRVYAAGESTTAIFSGTIATATSTLPASTGTIATATDRKVLFSLPSPLPKKKDLPQPPNVPRKKDIEYRFLALIALPAVIGLLVLAWTRFRLPTFSRCPCWQTMKISLLAVVGLVASGVSALHASPHLRHELVIRAVNRASSTFAHPGLLHSDADFRRIKKFVDSGDAPWSTGWEKLVARANPDYQPRPQEILVRGSTPELPENYVLLYRDLASAYALAIRWKITQDTAFADAAVRIIDAWAASLTDIWGSSDKFLASGLYGYQFANVAEILRTYPGWKGLEAASEMLLRVFYPMNRRFLIEHNGRPVEHYWANWDLCNIASMMSIGVLADNHTVWDEAIEYFKHGQGNGAIEIAIWSMHTEEGTGKKLGQNQEAGRDQGHATLDFALLGVIAQQAHNQGEDLFGYLENRILAGMEYVSKYNVGEDVPFTTYVNAVHGTHTEISSAGRGTVRPMAELFVAHYGSLKGRDVKWTTAYRDLVVEKSGGAEGGGGDYGTTSGGYDQLGFGTLLYRLKA
;
A
#
# COMPACT_ATOMS: atom_id res chain seq x y z
N MET A 1 43.92 -22.29 28.59
CA MET A 1 43.72 -22.75 27.19
C MET A 1 42.34 -23.36 26.90
N PHE A 2 41.50 -23.69 27.90
CA PHE A 2 40.12 -24.17 27.69
C PHE A 2 39.05 -23.04 27.59
N LEU A 3 39.38 -21.83 28.04
CA LEU A 3 38.46 -20.67 28.00
C LEU A 3 38.34 -20.03 26.60
N THR A 4 39.34 -20.22 25.74
CA THR A 4 39.42 -19.59 24.41
C THR A 4 38.60 -20.33 23.36
N LYS A 5 38.44 -21.67 23.48
CA LYS A 5 37.62 -22.46 22.55
C LYS A 5 36.12 -22.22 22.74
N LYS A 6 35.65 -22.05 23.99
CA LYS A 6 34.23 -21.74 24.29
C LYS A 6 33.85 -20.32 23.85
N LEU A 7 34.75 -19.35 23.99
CA LEU A 7 34.53 -17.97 23.55
C LEU A 7 34.53 -17.85 22.02
N ALA A 8 35.40 -18.58 21.33
CA ALA A 8 35.38 -18.66 19.86
C ALA A 8 34.09 -19.32 19.34
N LEU A 9 33.59 -20.37 20.00
CA LEU A 9 32.32 -21.02 19.66
C LEU A 9 31.12 -20.07 19.86
N LEU A 10 31.13 -19.25 20.92
CA LEU A 10 30.08 -18.26 21.20
C LEU A 10 30.07 -17.13 20.19
N ILE A 11 31.24 -16.67 19.73
CA ILE A 11 31.35 -15.64 18.69
C ILE A 11 30.92 -16.19 17.33
N LEU A 12 31.29 -17.42 17.00
CA LEU A 12 30.83 -18.10 15.78
C LEU A 12 29.32 -18.35 15.79
N ALA A 13 28.75 -18.76 16.93
CA ALA A 13 27.30 -18.93 17.09
C ALA A 13 26.55 -17.60 16.95
N ALA A 14 27.09 -16.49 17.47
CA ALA A 14 26.51 -15.16 17.34
C ALA A 14 26.57 -14.61 15.90
N LEU A 15 27.68 -14.86 15.19
CA LEU A 15 27.84 -14.48 13.77
C LEU A 15 27.00 -15.35 12.83
N PHE A 16 26.75 -16.62 13.19
CA PHE A 16 25.86 -17.50 12.43
C PHE A 16 24.40 -17.13 12.66
N ALA A 17 24.00 -16.85 13.91
CA ALA A 17 22.65 -16.38 14.24
C ALA A 17 22.33 -15.02 13.57
N SER A 18 23.31 -14.12 13.44
CA SER A 18 23.11 -12.85 12.72
C SER A 18 22.99 -13.02 11.20
N ARG A 19 23.65 -14.02 10.61
CA ARG A 19 23.47 -14.36 9.19
C ARG A 19 22.14 -15.08 8.91
N VAL A 20 21.70 -15.98 9.79
CA VAL A 20 20.40 -16.67 9.67
C VAL A 20 19.24 -15.68 9.85
N TYR A 21 19.37 -14.70 10.74
CA TYR A 21 18.37 -13.65 10.95
C TYR A 21 18.33 -12.63 9.78
N ALA A 22 19.44 -12.44 9.07
CA ALA A 22 19.51 -11.58 7.89
C ALA A 22 19.09 -12.29 6.58
N ALA A 23 19.02 -13.62 6.56
CA ALA A 23 18.71 -14.40 5.35
C ALA A 23 17.31 -15.03 5.32
N GLY A 24 16.50 -14.92 6.39
CA GLY A 24 15.08 -15.27 6.34
C GLY A 24 14.75 -16.77 6.14
N GLU A 25 15.68 -17.69 6.35
CA GLU A 25 15.40 -19.14 6.26
C GLU A 25 15.05 -19.73 7.65
N SER A 26 13.87 -20.35 7.77
CA SER A 26 13.53 -21.15 8.94
C SER A 26 14.18 -22.52 8.85
N THR A 27 14.99 -22.90 9.84
CA THR A 27 15.38 -24.31 10.03
C THR A 27 15.16 -24.75 11.46
N THR A 28 14.21 -25.68 11.64
CA THR A 28 14.15 -26.61 12.77
C THR A 28 15.35 -27.56 12.69
N ALA A 29 16.25 -27.49 13.68
CA ALA A 29 17.28 -28.50 13.89
C ALA A 29 17.14 -29.09 15.29
N ILE A 30 16.69 -30.35 15.33
CA ILE A 30 16.68 -31.22 16.52
C ILE A 30 18.08 -31.83 16.65
N PHE A 31 18.74 -31.64 17.80
CA PHE A 31 19.93 -32.40 18.18
C PHE A 31 19.51 -33.58 19.07
N SER A 32 19.71 -34.82 18.60
CA SER A 32 19.77 -36.02 19.45
C SER A 32 20.99 -36.85 19.05
N GLY A 33 21.83 -37.18 20.05
CA GLY A 33 23.08 -37.89 19.89
C GLY A 33 22.95 -39.39 19.57
N THR A 34 24.05 -39.89 19.01
CA THR A 34 24.41 -41.21 18.47
C THR A 34 24.16 -42.42 19.38
N ILE A 35 23.71 -43.56 18.82
CA ILE A 35 24.34 -44.91 18.93
C ILE A 35 24.09 -45.69 17.61
N ALA A 36 25.12 -46.38 17.14
CA ALA A 36 25.23 -47.15 15.91
C ALA A 36 24.48 -48.50 15.92
N THR A 37 23.99 -48.98 14.76
CA THR A 37 24.55 -50.13 14.01
C THR A 37 23.67 -50.55 12.81
N ALA A 38 24.37 -50.77 11.68
CA ALA A 38 24.22 -51.83 10.67
C ALA A 38 22.95 -51.96 9.78
N THR A 39 23.20 -51.91 8.45
CA THR A 39 22.67 -52.76 7.33
C THR A 39 21.14 -52.81 7.10
N SER A 40 20.52 -52.68 5.91
CA SER A 40 20.89 -53.06 4.54
C SER A 40 19.81 -52.57 3.52
N THR A 41 20.24 -52.32 2.27
CA THR A 41 19.59 -52.52 0.94
C THR A 41 18.06 -52.36 0.70
N LEU A 42 17.70 -51.37 -0.16
CA LEU A 42 16.88 -51.35 -1.43
C LEU A 42 15.47 -52.06 -1.52
N PRO A 43 14.63 -51.85 -2.56
CA PRO A 43 13.69 -50.73 -2.75
C PRO A 43 12.23 -51.14 -3.21
N ALA A 44 11.41 -50.12 -3.50
CA ALA A 44 10.36 -50.05 -4.55
C ALA A 44 8.95 -50.68 -4.36
N SER A 45 7.96 -49.78 -4.40
CA SER A 45 6.67 -49.78 -5.12
C SER A 45 5.90 -51.08 -5.43
N THR A 46 4.60 -51.09 -5.14
CA THR A 46 3.46 -51.26 -6.09
C THR A 46 2.17 -51.51 -5.29
N GLY A 47 1.00 -51.05 -5.75
CA GLY A 47 -0.27 -51.54 -5.21
C GLY A 47 -1.48 -50.60 -5.32
N THR A 48 -2.31 -50.89 -6.30
CA THR A 48 -3.51 -50.18 -6.80
C THR A 48 -4.77 -50.35 -5.93
N ILE A 49 -5.58 -49.28 -5.87
CA ILE A 49 -7.05 -49.13 -5.75
C ILE A 49 -7.89 -50.27 -5.13
N ALA A 50 -8.73 -49.91 -4.12
CA ALA A 50 -10.05 -50.51 -3.92
C ALA A 50 -11.04 -49.48 -3.34
N THR A 51 -12.17 -49.31 -4.02
CA THR A 51 -13.38 -48.60 -3.58
C THR A 51 -14.29 -49.56 -2.80
N ALA A 52 -14.89 -49.09 -1.70
CA ALA A 52 -16.14 -49.64 -1.16
C ALA A 52 -16.85 -48.63 -0.23
N THR A 53 -18.06 -48.26 -0.64
CA THR A 53 -19.17 -47.73 0.15
C THR A 53 -19.58 -48.68 1.29
N ASP A 54 -19.86 -48.19 2.50
CA ASP A 54 -21.23 -48.00 3.00
C ASP A 54 -21.33 -47.49 4.46
N ARG A 55 -22.50 -46.93 4.76
CA ARG A 55 -22.97 -46.14 5.91
C ARG A 55 -22.76 -46.70 7.33
N LYS A 56 -22.59 -45.80 8.31
CA LYS A 56 -23.47 -45.70 9.51
C LYS A 56 -23.32 -44.37 10.27
N VAL A 57 -24.46 -43.70 10.43
CA VAL A 57 -24.70 -42.54 11.30
C VAL A 57 -24.94 -43.04 12.73
N LEU A 58 -24.34 -42.39 13.73
CA LEU A 58 -24.78 -42.43 15.12
C LEU A 58 -24.50 -41.06 15.78
N PHE A 59 -25.59 -40.35 16.10
CA PHE A 59 -25.60 -39.16 16.94
C PHE A 59 -25.51 -39.56 18.42
N SER A 60 -24.63 -38.92 19.20
CA SER A 60 -24.80 -38.81 20.66
C SER A 60 -24.03 -37.61 21.23
N LEU A 61 -24.75 -36.66 21.81
CA LEU A 61 -24.34 -35.67 22.83
C LEU A 61 -25.60 -35.38 23.69
N PRO A 62 -25.55 -34.82 24.92
CA PRO A 62 -24.43 -34.09 25.56
C PRO A 62 -24.20 -34.40 27.07
N SER A 63 -23.05 -33.96 27.62
CA SER A 63 -22.84 -33.39 28.99
C SER A 63 -21.34 -33.34 29.36
N PRO A 64 -20.88 -32.46 30.28
CA PRO A 64 -21.07 -31.01 30.38
C PRO A 64 -19.74 -30.22 30.21
N LEU A 65 -19.84 -28.92 29.96
CA LEU A 65 -18.71 -27.99 29.84
C LEU A 65 -17.86 -27.91 31.14
N PRO A 66 -16.51 -27.88 31.05
CA PRO A 66 -15.65 -27.72 32.21
C PRO A 66 -15.69 -26.30 32.79
N LYS A 67 -15.48 -26.20 34.11
CA LYS A 67 -15.48 -24.93 34.87
C LYS A 67 -14.27 -24.06 34.48
N LYS A 68 -14.47 -22.74 34.55
CA LYS A 68 -13.58 -21.62 34.14
C LYS A 68 -12.15 -21.58 34.74
N LYS A 69 -11.67 -22.61 35.43
CA LYS A 69 -10.37 -22.62 36.12
C LYS A 69 -9.27 -23.43 35.42
N ASP A 70 -9.57 -24.12 34.32
CA ASP A 70 -8.63 -25.01 33.62
C ASP A 70 -8.39 -24.66 32.13
N LEU A 71 -8.56 -23.40 31.72
CA LEU A 71 -8.16 -22.95 30.37
C LEU A 71 -6.71 -22.42 30.37
N PRO A 72 -5.84 -22.85 29.44
CA PRO A 72 -4.50 -22.28 29.28
C PRO A 72 -4.59 -20.80 28.88
N GLN A 73 -3.77 -19.97 29.53
CA GLN A 73 -3.60 -18.55 29.23
C GLN A 73 -3.11 -18.35 27.78
N PRO A 74 -3.58 -17.32 27.04
CA PRO A 74 -3.07 -17.03 25.70
C PRO A 74 -1.59 -16.58 25.76
N PRO A 75 -0.77 -16.91 24.75
CA PRO A 75 0.63 -16.53 24.75
C PRO A 75 0.79 -15.02 24.48
N ASN A 76 1.40 -14.33 25.46
CA ASN A 76 2.13 -13.07 25.35
C ASN A 76 1.46 -11.87 24.67
N VAL A 77 0.62 -11.14 25.43
CA VAL A 77 0.60 -9.67 25.32
C VAL A 77 1.69 -9.13 26.26
N PRO A 78 2.76 -8.49 25.77
CA PRO A 78 3.80 -7.96 26.64
C PRO A 78 3.21 -6.88 27.55
N ARG A 79 3.46 -6.97 28.86
CA ARG A 79 3.09 -5.88 29.77
C ARG A 79 3.97 -4.67 29.45
N LYS A 80 3.46 -3.44 29.67
CA LYS A 80 4.19 -2.18 29.41
C LYS A 80 5.64 -2.18 29.97
N LYS A 81 5.86 -2.83 31.11
CA LYS A 81 7.19 -3.01 31.72
C LYS A 81 8.10 -3.96 30.91
N ASP A 82 7.57 -5.01 30.29
CA ASP A 82 8.35 -5.96 29.48
C ASP A 82 8.86 -5.31 28.17
N ILE A 83 8.14 -4.32 27.64
CA ILE A 83 8.57 -3.50 26.51
C ILE A 83 9.69 -2.55 26.92
N GLU A 84 9.57 -1.90 28.08
CA GLU A 84 10.62 -1.03 28.65
C GLU A 84 11.92 -1.81 28.92
N TYR A 85 11.84 -3.05 29.42
CA TYR A 85 13.01 -3.90 29.63
C TYR A 85 13.64 -4.40 28.33
N ARG A 86 12.84 -4.73 27.30
CA ARG A 86 13.35 -5.10 25.96
C ARG A 86 14.02 -3.91 25.26
N PHE A 87 13.52 -2.70 25.48
CA PHE A 87 14.11 -1.47 24.94
C PHE A 87 15.42 -1.10 25.64
N LEU A 88 15.49 -1.24 26.97
CA LEU A 88 16.73 -1.11 27.74
C LEU A 88 17.78 -2.12 27.29
N ALA A 89 17.39 -3.36 26.96
CA ALA A 89 18.30 -4.37 26.44
C ALA A 89 18.86 -4.00 25.05
N LEU A 90 18.05 -3.41 24.14
CA LEU A 90 18.50 -2.98 22.81
C LEU A 90 19.50 -1.80 22.85
N ILE A 91 19.42 -0.95 23.87
CA ILE A 91 20.36 0.19 24.04
C ILE A 91 21.57 -0.21 24.88
N ALA A 92 21.39 -1.07 25.89
CA ALA A 92 22.47 -1.50 26.77
C ALA A 92 23.42 -2.48 26.08
N LEU A 93 22.92 -3.35 25.19
CA LEU A 93 23.75 -4.39 24.56
C LEU A 93 24.85 -3.81 23.65
N PRO A 94 24.59 -2.81 22.77
CA PRO A 94 25.66 -2.14 22.01
C PRO A 94 26.64 -1.37 22.90
N ALA A 95 26.17 -0.76 23.99
CA ALA A 95 27.02 -0.04 24.94
C ALA A 95 27.94 -0.99 25.75
N VAL A 96 27.42 -2.15 26.15
CA VAL A 96 28.19 -3.21 26.82
C VAL A 96 29.19 -3.84 25.86
N ILE A 97 28.80 -4.09 24.60
CA ILE A 97 29.73 -4.56 23.55
C ILE A 97 30.84 -3.51 23.31
N GLY A 98 30.50 -2.23 23.25
CA GLY A 98 31.48 -1.13 23.13
C GLY A 98 32.46 -1.07 24.31
N LEU A 99 31.97 -1.25 25.54
CA LEU A 99 32.80 -1.32 26.75
C LEU A 99 33.69 -2.56 26.79
N LEU A 100 33.21 -3.71 26.32
CA LEU A 100 33.99 -4.95 26.22
C LEU A 100 35.08 -4.85 25.13
N VAL A 101 34.82 -4.15 24.02
CA VAL A 101 35.82 -3.85 22.99
C VAL A 101 36.88 -2.85 23.51
N LEU A 102 36.46 -1.84 24.29
CA LEU A 102 37.39 -0.92 24.98
C LEU A 102 38.22 -1.62 26.06
N ALA A 103 37.64 -2.57 26.79
CA ALA A 103 38.37 -3.38 27.77
C ALA A 103 39.36 -4.32 27.07
N TRP A 104 38.96 -4.94 25.94
CA TRP A 104 39.82 -5.82 25.14
C TRP A 104 41.00 -5.07 24.51
N THR A 105 40.79 -3.83 24.05
CA THR A 105 41.88 -2.99 23.52
C THR A 105 42.86 -2.48 24.58
N ARG A 106 42.48 -2.47 25.86
CA ARG A 106 43.35 -2.11 27.00
C ARG A 106 44.19 -3.27 27.53
N PHE A 107 43.79 -4.53 27.32
CA PHE A 107 44.57 -5.70 27.75
C PHE A 107 45.51 -6.19 26.63
N ARG A 108 46.80 -5.86 26.79
CA ARG A 108 47.90 -6.15 25.86
C ARG A 108 48.16 -7.66 25.64
N LEU A 109 48.53 -8.00 24.41
CA LEU A 109 49.68 -8.84 24.12
C LEU A 109 50.70 -8.01 23.30
N PRO A 110 52.00 -7.95 23.64
CA PRO A 110 52.94 -6.96 23.09
C PRO A 110 53.42 -7.16 21.64
N THR A 111 52.84 -8.06 20.85
CA THR A 111 53.47 -8.52 19.58
C THR A 111 52.75 -8.10 18.29
N PHE A 112 51.64 -7.37 18.34
CA PHE A 112 50.87 -6.98 17.12
C PHE A 112 50.87 -5.48 16.78
N SER A 113 51.55 -4.63 17.54
CA SER A 113 51.43 -3.16 17.46
C SER A 113 52.23 -2.48 16.33
N ARG A 114 52.74 -3.23 15.33
CA ARG A 114 53.54 -2.66 14.22
C ARG A 114 53.03 -3.01 12.82
N CYS A 115 51.82 -3.57 12.69
CA CYS A 115 51.27 -3.93 11.39
C CYS A 115 50.43 -2.76 10.79
N PRO A 116 50.70 -2.29 9.55
CA PRO A 116 50.00 -1.16 8.93
C PRO A 116 48.47 -1.34 8.80
N CYS A 117 48.00 -2.58 8.62
CA CYS A 117 46.57 -2.90 8.56
C CYS A 117 45.80 -2.66 9.87
N TRP A 118 46.51 -2.60 11.00
CA TRP A 118 45.91 -2.40 12.32
C TRP A 118 45.74 -0.90 12.67
N GLN A 119 46.54 -0.03 12.07
CA GLN A 119 46.41 1.42 12.22
C GLN A 119 45.21 1.96 11.43
N THR A 120 44.94 1.43 10.24
CA THR A 120 43.74 1.79 9.44
C THR A 120 42.45 1.29 10.09
N MET A 121 42.42 0.08 10.65
CA MET A 121 41.25 -0.44 11.37
C MET A 121 40.90 0.37 12.63
N LYS A 122 41.91 0.89 13.33
CA LYS A 122 41.72 1.76 14.52
C LYS A 122 41.08 3.10 14.18
N ILE A 123 41.49 3.72 13.07
CA ILE A 123 40.96 5.02 12.64
C ILE A 123 39.50 4.89 12.23
N SER A 124 39.13 3.84 11.50
CA SER A 124 37.75 3.57 11.10
C SER A 124 36.84 3.22 12.29
N LEU A 125 37.34 2.47 13.27
CA LEU A 125 36.56 2.12 14.47
C LEU A 125 36.34 3.32 15.39
N LEU A 126 37.33 4.22 15.53
CA LEU A 126 37.20 5.46 16.29
C LEU A 126 36.26 6.47 15.60
N ALA A 127 36.23 6.51 14.26
CA ALA A 127 35.30 7.36 13.51
C ALA A 127 33.85 6.90 13.66
N VAL A 128 33.58 5.59 13.63
CA VAL A 128 32.24 5.01 13.84
C VAL A 128 31.79 5.21 15.29
N VAL A 129 32.67 5.03 16.28
CA VAL A 129 32.35 5.30 17.69
C VAL A 129 32.12 6.80 17.93
N GLY A 130 32.86 7.68 17.25
CA GLY A 130 32.66 9.13 17.29
C GLY A 130 31.33 9.58 16.70
N LEU A 131 30.88 8.99 15.59
CA LEU A 131 29.57 9.27 14.97
C LEU A 131 28.40 8.79 15.85
N VAL A 132 28.55 7.60 16.45
CA VAL A 132 27.53 7.04 17.36
C VAL A 132 27.49 7.82 18.68
N ALA A 133 28.64 8.23 19.23
CA ALA A 133 28.70 9.03 20.46
C ALA A 133 28.16 10.46 20.26
N SER A 134 28.37 11.07 19.10
CA SER A 134 27.82 12.40 18.77
C SER A 134 26.31 12.35 18.50
N GLY A 135 25.80 11.30 17.86
CA GLY A 135 24.36 11.06 17.73
C GLY A 135 23.67 10.81 19.08
N VAL A 136 24.28 10.00 19.96
CA VAL A 136 23.75 9.72 21.31
C VAL A 136 23.85 10.93 22.23
N SER A 137 24.87 11.78 22.07
CA SER A 137 25.03 13.05 22.81
C SER A 137 24.04 14.12 22.33
N ALA A 138 23.75 14.19 21.04
CA ALA A 138 22.71 15.06 20.48
C ALA A 138 21.30 14.66 20.97
N LEU A 139 21.01 13.35 21.03
CA LEU A 139 19.81 12.85 21.71
C LEU A 139 19.83 13.16 23.21
N HIS A 140 21.00 13.15 23.87
CA HIS A 140 21.12 13.47 25.28
C HIS A 140 20.93 14.95 25.64
N ALA A 141 21.27 15.87 24.73
CA ALA A 141 21.27 17.30 24.98
C ALA A 141 19.90 17.98 24.79
N SER A 142 18.94 17.32 24.10
CA SER A 142 17.63 17.92 23.79
C SER A 142 16.47 17.05 24.29
N PRO A 143 15.94 17.30 25.51
CA PRO A 143 14.75 16.63 26.04
C PRO A 143 13.55 16.71 25.08
N HIS A 144 13.42 17.81 24.33
CA HIS A 144 12.35 18.03 23.35
C HIS A 144 12.40 17.06 22.16
N LEU A 145 13.57 16.80 21.57
CA LEU A 145 13.71 15.85 20.46
C LEU A 145 13.40 14.41 20.88
N ARG A 146 13.80 14.01 22.10
CA ARG A 146 13.46 12.69 22.65
C ARG A 146 11.96 12.56 22.93
N HIS A 147 11.35 13.58 23.49
CA HIS A 147 9.92 13.58 23.76
C HIS A 147 9.10 13.53 22.46
N GLU A 148 9.54 14.23 21.41
CA GLU A 148 8.85 14.24 20.11
C GLU A 148 9.00 12.91 19.35
N LEU A 149 10.19 12.30 19.33
CA LEU A 149 10.42 10.98 18.74
C LEU A 149 9.69 9.86 19.50
N VAL A 150 9.66 9.93 20.84
CA VAL A 150 8.92 8.97 21.67
C VAL A 150 7.42 9.17 21.54
N ILE A 151 6.91 10.41 21.49
CA ILE A 151 5.48 10.67 21.24
C ILE A 151 5.09 10.19 19.84
N ARG A 152 5.89 10.44 18.80
CA ARG A 152 5.59 9.96 17.44
C ARG A 152 5.60 8.44 17.38
N ALA A 153 6.57 7.77 18.01
CA ALA A 153 6.63 6.30 18.05
C ALA A 153 5.49 5.69 18.88
N VAL A 154 5.11 6.30 20.01
CA VAL A 154 3.99 5.85 20.86
C VAL A 154 2.64 6.11 20.20
N ASN A 155 2.47 7.24 19.50
CA ASN A 155 1.25 7.53 18.73
C ASN A 155 1.11 6.58 17.54
N ARG A 156 2.21 6.24 16.84
CA ARG A 156 2.19 5.31 15.71
C ARG A 156 1.95 3.84 16.11
N ALA A 157 2.40 3.46 17.31
CA ALA A 157 2.12 2.14 17.90
C ALA A 157 0.74 2.06 18.60
N SER A 158 0.01 3.18 18.70
CA SER A 158 -1.29 3.29 19.41
C SER A 158 -2.42 3.83 18.53
N SER A 159 -2.16 4.26 17.29
CA SER A 159 -3.20 4.74 16.40
C SER A 159 -3.89 3.56 15.74
N THR A 160 -5.07 3.19 16.24
CA THR A 160 -6.00 2.35 15.48
C THR A 160 -6.36 3.07 14.18
N PHE A 161 -6.47 2.35 13.06
CA PHE A 161 -6.96 2.94 11.83
C PHE A 161 -8.38 3.51 12.03
N ALA A 162 -8.65 4.62 11.34
CA ALA A 162 -9.99 5.20 11.28
C ALA A 162 -10.84 4.41 10.28
N HIS A 163 -12.08 4.11 10.68
CA HIS A 163 -13.03 3.32 9.90
C HIS A 163 -14.44 3.94 9.90
N PRO A 164 -15.12 4.04 8.73
CA PRO A 164 -14.51 3.96 7.41
C PRO A 164 -13.49 5.09 7.22
N GLY A 165 -12.33 4.81 6.62
CA GLY A 165 -11.25 5.80 6.50
C GLY A 165 -10.33 5.63 5.29
N LEU A 166 -10.79 4.97 4.23
CA LEU A 166 -10.10 4.97 2.94
C LEU A 166 -10.41 6.25 2.15
N LEU A 167 -11.07 6.18 0.99
CA LEU A 167 -11.40 7.39 0.21
C LEU A 167 -12.45 8.27 0.89
N HIS A 168 -13.35 7.66 1.69
CA HIS A 168 -14.46 8.35 2.34
C HIS A 168 -14.55 7.99 3.82
N SER A 169 -14.73 9.01 4.65
CA SER A 169 -15.05 8.89 6.06
C SER A 169 -16.56 8.98 6.32
N ASP A 170 -17.00 8.63 7.53
CA ASP A 170 -18.39 8.89 7.95
C ASP A 170 -18.75 10.39 7.93
N ALA A 171 -17.77 11.28 8.13
CA ALA A 171 -17.98 12.72 8.00
C ALA A 171 -18.23 13.13 6.55
N ASP A 172 -17.52 12.51 5.60
CA ASP A 172 -17.76 12.72 4.17
C ASP A 172 -19.17 12.28 3.78
N PHE A 173 -19.60 11.09 4.20
CA PHE A 173 -20.95 10.62 3.87
C PHE A 173 -22.07 11.47 4.47
N ARG A 174 -21.90 12.01 5.69
CA ARG A 174 -22.84 12.98 6.26
C ARG A 174 -22.90 14.27 5.42
N ARG A 175 -21.76 14.76 4.95
CA ARG A 175 -21.68 15.93 4.06
C ARG A 175 -22.37 15.63 2.72
N ILE A 176 -22.02 14.52 2.07
CA ILE A 176 -22.56 14.13 0.77
C ILE A 176 -24.09 13.98 0.86
N LYS A 177 -24.59 13.29 1.90
CA LYS A 177 -26.03 13.17 2.13
C LYS A 177 -26.71 14.53 2.22
N LYS A 178 -26.15 15.49 2.95
CA LYS A 178 -26.71 16.84 3.05
C LYS A 178 -26.84 17.53 1.68
N PHE A 179 -25.85 17.38 0.81
CA PHE A 179 -25.90 17.95 -0.54
C PHE A 179 -26.89 17.22 -1.46
N VAL A 180 -26.99 15.89 -1.33
CA VAL A 180 -28.00 15.12 -2.07
C VAL A 180 -29.42 15.52 -1.63
N ASP A 181 -29.64 15.62 -0.31
CA ASP A 181 -30.94 16.00 0.27
C ASP A 181 -31.35 17.44 -0.06
N SER A 182 -30.39 18.34 -0.38
CA SER A 182 -30.71 19.71 -0.79
C SER A 182 -31.20 19.80 -2.24
N GLY A 183 -30.84 18.83 -3.09
CA GLY A 183 -31.20 18.81 -4.51
C GLY A 183 -30.44 19.82 -5.37
N ASP A 184 -29.45 20.51 -4.80
CA ASP A 184 -28.71 21.57 -5.50
C ASP A 184 -27.69 21.00 -6.49
N ALA A 185 -27.59 21.65 -7.65
CA ALA A 185 -26.48 21.41 -8.57
C ALA A 185 -25.18 21.96 -7.97
N PRO A 186 -24.03 21.31 -8.21
CA PRO A 186 -23.84 20.17 -9.14
C PRO A 186 -23.99 18.79 -8.48
N TRP A 187 -24.25 18.71 -7.17
CA TRP A 187 -24.34 17.43 -6.46
C TRP A 187 -25.54 16.60 -6.91
N SER A 188 -26.68 17.22 -7.22
CA SER A 188 -27.83 16.52 -7.80
C SER A 188 -27.51 15.87 -9.16
N THR A 189 -26.77 16.56 -10.02
CA THR A 189 -26.30 16.00 -11.30
C THR A 189 -25.32 14.83 -11.09
N GLY A 190 -24.40 14.96 -10.13
CA GLY A 190 -23.52 13.85 -9.75
C GLY A 190 -24.28 12.66 -9.14
N TRP A 191 -25.33 12.93 -8.36
CA TRP A 191 -26.20 11.92 -7.77
C TRP A 191 -26.97 11.13 -8.83
N GLU A 192 -27.52 11.79 -9.84
CA GLU A 192 -28.20 11.14 -10.97
C GLU A 192 -27.27 10.16 -11.72
N LYS A 193 -26.01 10.56 -11.95
CA LYS A 193 -25.00 9.67 -12.54
C LYS A 193 -24.74 8.44 -11.69
N LEU A 194 -24.64 8.60 -10.36
CA LEU A 194 -24.45 7.48 -9.45
C LEU A 194 -25.67 6.54 -9.44
N VAL A 195 -26.88 7.10 -9.38
CA VAL A 195 -28.13 6.34 -9.42
C VAL A 195 -28.23 5.49 -10.69
N ALA A 196 -27.80 6.02 -11.85
CA ALA A 196 -27.77 5.28 -13.11
C ALA A 196 -26.81 4.08 -13.12
N ARG A 197 -25.82 4.04 -12.23
CA ARG A 197 -24.82 2.95 -12.13
C ARG A 197 -25.12 1.97 -10.98
N ALA A 198 -26.00 2.32 -10.05
CA ALA A 198 -26.31 1.52 -8.88
C ALA A 198 -27.56 0.63 -9.11
N ASN A 199 -27.36 -0.52 -9.75
CA ASN A 199 -28.41 -1.52 -10.03
C ASN A 199 -28.48 -2.60 -8.92
N PRO A 200 -29.55 -2.67 -8.10
CA PRO A 200 -29.63 -3.62 -6.99
C PRO A 200 -29.77 -5.09 -7.46
N ASP A 201 -30.21 -5.32 -8.70
CA ASP A 201 -30.36 -6.67 -9.29
C ASP A 201 -29.07 -7.20 -9.94
N TYR A 202 -27.97 -6.46 -9.85
CA TYR A 202 -26.69 -6.80 -10.47
C TYR A 202 -26.19 -8.20 -10.06
N GLN A 203 -25.73 -8.98 -11.03
CA GLN A 203 -25.17 -10.33 -10.79
C GLN A 203 -23.65 -10.33 -11.00
N PRO A 204 -22.86 -10.71 -9.97
CA PRO A 204 -21.41 -10.78 -10.10
C PRO A 204 -20.96 -11.95 -10.96
N ARG A 205 -19.76 -11.86 -11.52
CA ARG A 205 -19.13 -12.88 -12.38
C ARG A 205 -17.75 -13.24 -11.84
N PRO A 206 -17.66 -13.76 -10.60
CA PRO A 206 -16.39 -14.06 -9.98
C PRO A 206 -15.60 -15.10 -10.78
N GLN A 207 -14.28 -14.98 -10.74
CA GLN A 207 -13.35 -15.91 -11.39
C GLN A 207 -12.42 -16.50 -10.34
N GLU A 208 -12.03 -17.76 -10.53
CA GLU A 208 -11.03 -18.40 -9.67
C GLU A 208 -9.64 -17.77 -9.88
N ILE A 209 -9.27 -17.54 -11.14
CA ILE A 209 -8.03 -16.86 -11.53
C ILE A 209 -8.40 -15.59 -12.31
N LEU A 210 -7.92 -14.45 -11.83
CA LEU A 210 -8.03 -13.18 -12.55
C LEU A 210 -6.88 -13.05 -13.54
N VAL A 211 -7.17 -12.88 -14.83
CA VAL A 211 -6.15 -12.83 -15.89
C VAL A 211 -6.14 -11.47 -16.55
N ARG A 212 -4.98 -10.80 -16.55
CA ARG A 212 -4.73 -9.56 -17.31
C ARG A 212 -3.45 -9.67 -18.13
N GLY A 213 -3.56 -9.39 -19.42
CA GLY A 213 -2.52 -9.72 -20.40
C GLY A 213 -2.58 -11.21 -20.70
N SER A 214 -3.37 -11.58 -21.71
CA SER A 214 -3.62 -12.97 -22.09
C SER A 214 -2.33 -13.76 -22.31
N THR A 215 -2.33 -15.04 -21.94
CA THR A 215 -1.37 -16.04 -22.45
C THR A 215 -2.11 -16.98 -23.40
N PRO A 216 -1.41 -17.79 -24.23
CA PRO A 216 -2.09 -18.76 -25.11
C PRO A 216 -3.03 -19.72 -24.35
N GLU A 217 -2.74 -20.00 -23.07
CA GLU A 217 -3.46 -20.95 -22.23
C GLU A 217 -4.59 -20.31 -21.41
N LEU A 218 -4.50 -19.01 -21.14
CA LEU A 218 -5.42 -18.28 -20.26
C LEU A 218 -5.86 -16.96 -20.91
N PRO A 219 -7.10 -16.87 -21.44
CA PRO A 219 -7.63 -15.64 -21.98
C PRO A 219 -7.86 -14.62 -20.87
N GLU A 220 -7.66 -13.34 -21.19
CA GLU A 220 -7.89 -12.27 -20.23
C GLU A 220 -9.38 -12.13 -19.83
N ASN A 221 -9.62 -11.97 -18.53
CA ASN A 221 -10.98 -11.90 -17.97
C ASN A 221 -11.14 -10.71 -16.99
N TYR A 222 -10.12 -9.88 -16.81
CA TYR A 222 -10.10 -8.77 -15.86
C TYR A 222 -11.24 -7.74 -16.03
N VAL A 223 -11.85 -7.69 -17.22
CA VAL A 223 -13.08 -6.93 -17.50
C VAL A 223 -14.26 -7.30 -16.61
N LEU A 224 -14.32 -8.54 -16.15
CA LEU A 224 -15.36 -8.99 -15.24
C LEU A 224 -15.20 -8.33 -13.88
N LEU A 225 -13.97 -8.29 -13.34
CA LEU A 225 -13.72 -7.72 -12.02
C LEU A 225 -13.93 -6.21 -11.99
N TYR A 226 -13.37 -5.44 -12.92
CA TYR A 226 -13.50 -3.98 -12.83
C TYR A 226 -14.94 -3.49 -13.02
N ARG A 227 -15.77 -4.21 -13.80
CA ARG A 227 -17.20 -3.87 -13.96
C ARG A 227 -17.99 -4.20 -12.70
N ASP A 228 -17.67 -5.34 -12.09
CA ASP A 228 -18.27 -5.77 -10.83
C ASP A 228 -17.90 -4.79 -9.70
N LEU A 229 -16.63 -4.39 -9.57
CA LEU A 229 -16.18 -3.42 -8.57
C LEU A 229 -16.76 -2.01 -8.78
N ALA A 230 -16.84 -1.53 -10.03
CA ALA A 230 -17.47 -0.24 -10.32
C ALA A 230 -18.96 -0.23 -9.93
N SER A 231 -19.68 -1.32 -10.19
CA SER A 231 -21.08 -1.47 -9.77
C SER A 231 -21.18 -1.56 -8.26
N ALA A 232 -20.34 -2.36 -7.61
CA ALA A 232 -20.33 -2.52 -6.15
C ALA A 232 -20.03 -1.19 -5.43
N TYR A 233 -19.14 -0.36 -5.99
CA TYR A 233 -18.84 0.97 -5.44
C TYR A 233 -20.03 1.93 -5.54
N ALA A 234 -20.69 2.01 -6.70
CA ALA A 234 -21.90 2.82 -6.87
C ALA A 234 -23.03 2.36 -5.93
N LEU A 235 -23.21 1.04 -5.79
CA LEU A 235 -24.16 0.41 -4.87
C LEU A 235 -23.86 0.74 -3.40
N ALA A 236 -22.60 0.59 -2.97
CA ALA A 236 -22.18 0.88 -1.59
C ALA A 236 -22.38 2.35 -1.23
N ILE A 237 -22.05 3.29 -2.13
CA ILE A 237 -22.31 4.72 -1.94
C ILE A 237 -23.82 4.99 -1.87
N ARG A 238 -24.61 4.42 -2.79
CA ARG A 238 -26.06 4.62 -2.81
C ARG A 238 -26.69 4.15 -1.51
N TRP A 239 -26.30 2.99 -1.00
CA TRP A 239 -26.71 2.52 0.32
C TRP A 239 -26.27 3.50 1.41
N LYS A 240 -25.00 3.90 1.45
CA LYS A 240 -24.48 4.74 2.54
C LYS A 240 -25.21 6.09 2.63
N ILE A 241 -25.71 6.62 1.51
CA ILE A 241 -26.48 7.88 1.47
C ILE A 241 -27.98 7.67 1.75
N THR A 242 -28.60 6.63 1.19
CA THR A 242 -30.06 6.41 1.28
C THR A 242 -30.48 5.56 2.48
N GLN A 243 -29.56 4.77 3.01
CA GLN A 243 -29.78 3.70 3.99
C GLN A 243 -30.70 2.57 3.49
N ASP A 244 -30.97 2.50 2.19
CA ASP A 244 -31.72 1.39 1.58
C ASP A 244 -30.83 0.15 1.46
N THR A 245 -31.16 -0.88 2.23
CA THR A 245 -30.36 -2.10 2.38
C THR A 245 -30.30 -2.94 1.11
N ALA A 246 -31.25 -2.79 0.17
CA ALA A 246 -31.20 -3.52 -1.10
C ALA A 246 -29.91 -3.24 -1.88
N PHE A 247 -29.39 -2.00 -1.81
CA PHE A 247 -28.13 -1.64 -2.45
C PHE A 247 -26.91 -2.18 -1.68
N ALA A 248 -26.97 -2.24 -0.34
CA ALA A 248 -25.92 -2.88 0.46
C ALA A 248 -25.85 -4.37 0.18
N ASP A 249 -26.98 -5.07 0.18
CA ASP A 249 -27.07 -6.50 -0.09
C ASP A 249 -26.53 -6.83 -1.49
N ALA A 250 -26.78 -5.97 -2.47
CA ALA A 250 -26.23 -6.10 -3.81
C ALA A 250 -24.70 -5.91 -3.87
N ALA A 251 -24.16 -4.89 -3.18
CA ALA A 251 -22.72 -4.68 -3.10
C ALA A 251 -22.01 -5.82 -2.35
N VAL A 252 -22.59 -6.27 -1.22
CA VAL A 252 -22.12 -7.43 -0.44
C VAL A 252 -22.09 -8.70 -1.30
N ARG A 253 -23.16 -8.97 -2.06
CA ARG A 253 -23.20 -10.12 -2.97
C ARG A 253 -22.03 -10.14 -3.95
N ILE A 254 -21.63 -8.98 -4.48
CA ILE A 254 -20.47 -8.89 -5.38
C ILE A 254 -19.17 -9.15 -4.62
N ILE A 255 -18.95 -8.46 -3.50
CA ILE A 255 -17.72 -8.55 -2.71
C ILE A 255 -17.52 -9.97 -2.17
N ASP A 256 -18.54 -10.57 -1.57
CA ASP A 256 -18.47 -11.92 -1.01
C ASP A 256 -18.26 -12.98 -2.11
N ALA A 257 -18.88 -12.83 -3.28
CA ALA A 257 -18.71 -13.77 -4.39
C ALA A 257 -17.27 -13.82 -4.90
N TRP A 258 -16.62 -12.66 -5.05
CA TRP A 258 -15.22 -12.58 -5.45
C TRP A 258 -14.28 -13.02 -4.33
N ALA A 259 -14.53 -12.62 -3.08
CA ALA A 259 -13.73 -13.04 -1.92
C ALA A 259 -13.72 -14.57 -1.76
N ALA A 260 -14.85 -15.23 -2.04
CA ALA A 260 -14.97 -16.68 -1.95
C ALA A 260 -14.34 -17.45 -3.13
N SER A 261 -14.25 -16.83 -4.31
CA SER A 261 -13.81 -17.52 -5.54
C SER A 261 -12.35 -17.27 -5.89
N LEU A 262 -11.85 -16.05 -5.70
CA LEU A 262 -10.56 -15.63 -6.23
C LEU A 262 -9.40 -16.26 -5.44
N THR A 263 -8.58 -17.04 -6.15
CA THR A 263 -7.43 -17.74 -5.58
C THR A 263 -6.10 -17.19 -6.08
N ASP A 264 -6.05 -16.63 -7.30
CA ASP A 264 -4.81 -16.12 -7.91
C ASP A 264 -5.05 -15.00 -8.94
N ILE A 265 -4.00 -14.25 -9.26
CA ILE A 265 -3.96 -13.28 -10.36
C ILE A 265 -2.83 -13.70 -11.32
N TRP A 266 -3.15 -13.81 -12.61
CA TRP A 266 -2.24 -14.30 -13.64
C TRP A 266 -2.23 -13.42 -14.89
N GLY A 267 -1.35 -13.76 -15.83
CA GLY A 267 -1.18 -13.11 -17.13
C GLY A 267 0.23 -12.60 -17.36
N SER A 268 0.37 -11.67 -18.30
CA SER A 268 1.63 -10.99 -18.66
C SER A 268 2.16 -10.15 -17.49
N SER A 269 3.06 -9.19 -17.73
CA SER A 269 3.36 -8.18 -16.70
C SER A 269 2.09 -7.50 -16.19
N ASP A 270 1.06 -7.33 -17.02
CA ASP A 270 -0.13 -6.53 -16.72
C ASP A 270 -0.96 -7.07 -15.54
N LYS A 271 -0.70 -8.30 -15.07
CA LYS A 271 -1.24 -8.81 -13.81
C LYS A 271 -0.93 -7.89 -12.61
N PHE A 272 0.19 -7.18 -12.63
CA PHE A 272 0.54 -6.22 -11.56
C PHE A 272 -0.28 -4.92 -11.63
N LEU A 273 -0.78 -4.55 -12.81
CA LEU A 273 -1.80 -3.50 -12.93
C LEU A 273 -3.14 -4.00 -12.38
N ALA A 274 -3.49 -5.26 -12.64
CA ALA A 274 -4.71 -5.85 -12.08
C ALA A 274 -4.66 -5.91 -10.54
N SER A 275 -3.54 -6.35 -9.96
CA SER A 275 -3.39 -6.38 -8.50
C SER A 275 -3.38 -4.98 -7.89
N GLY A 276 -2.74 -4.00 -8.54
CA GLY A 276 -2.71 -2.63 -8.03
C GLY A 276 -4.09 -1.97 -8.11
N LEU A 277 -4.64 -1.87 -9.32
CA LEU A 277 -5.87 -1.13 -9.56
C LEU A 277 -7.08 -1.76 -8.87
N TYR A 278 -7.26 -3.07 -8.97
CA TYR A 278 -8.47 -3.69 -8.46
C TYR A 278 -8.39 -4.00 -6.96
N GLY A 279 -7.19 -4.14 -6.41
CA GLY A 279 -6.98 -4.32 -4.97
C GLY A 279 -7.45 -3.11 -4.16
N TYR A 280 -7.06 -1.89 -4.55
CA TYR A 280 -7.52 -0.68 -3.85
C TYR A 280 -9.02 -0.45 -4.03
N GLN A 281 -9.55 -0.72 -5.23
CA GLN A 281 -10.98 -0.56 -5.51
C GLN A 281 -11.83 -1.51 -4.67
N PHE A 282 -11.45 -2.79 -4.61
CA PHE A 282 -12.10 -3.79 -3.77
C PHE A 282 -12.10 -3.37 -2.30
N ALA A 283 -10.93 -2.99 -1.78
CA ALA A 283 -10.79 -2.58 -0.39
C ALA A 283 -11.64 -1.35 -0.06
N ASN A 284 -11.75 -0.38 -0.98
CA ASN A 284 -12.60 0.80 -0.79
C ASN A 284 -14.09 0.45 -0.73
N VAL A 285 -14.58 -0.48 -1.55
CA VAL A 285 -15.97 -0.96 -1.47
C VAL A 285 -16.21 -1.67 -0.14
N ALA A 286 -15.33 -2.60 0.22
CA ALA A 286 -15.38 -3.33 1.48
C ALA A 286 -15.37 -2.39 2.69
N GLU A 287 -14.57 -1.32 2.65
CA GLU A 287 -14.47 -0.36 3.73
C GLU A 287 -15.76 0.45 3.93
N ILE A 288 -16.45 0.84 2.85
CA ILE A 288 -17.78 1.47 2.96
C ILE A 288 -18.75 0.49 3.63
N LEU A 289 -18.78 -0.75 3.15
CA LEU A 289 -19.65 -1.82 3.64
C LEU A 289 -19.33 -2.29 5.07
N ARG A 290 -18.14 -2.03 5.61
CA ARG A 290 -17.75 -2.40 7.00
C ARG A 290 -18.80 -1.99 8.02
N THR A 291 -19.45 -0.85 7.77
CA THR A 291 -20.48 -0.30 8.67
C THR A 291 -21.88 -0.86 8.45
N TYR A 292 -22.08 -1.75 7.47
CA TYR A 292 -23.37 -2.38 7.20
C TYR A 292 -23.62 -3.54 8.17
N PRO A 293 -24.63 -3.47 9.06
CA PRO A 293 -24.86 -4.52 10.05
C PRO A 293 -25.16 -5.90 9.47
N GLY A 294 -25.71 -5.94 8.26
CA GLY A 294 -26.04 -7.18 7.53
C GLY A 294 -24.84 -7.91 6.96
N TRP A 295 -23.69 -7.24 6.81
CA TRP A 295 -22.49 -7.87 6.27
C TRP A 295 -21.72 -8.64 7.34
N LYS A 296 -21.20 -9.81 6.95
CA LYS A 296 -20.36 -10.68 7.78
C LYS A 296 -19.07 -11.12 7.07
N GLY A 297 -18.89 -10.73 5.80
CA GLY A 297 -17.77 -11.16 4.95
C GLY A 297 -16.51 -10.30 5.07
N LEU A 298 -16.44 -9.35 6.02
CA LEU A 298 -15.27 -8.46 6.17
C LEU A 298 -13.96 -9.23 6.36
N GLU A 299 -13.94 -10.22 7.26
CA GLU A 299 -12.75 -11.02 7.53
C GLU A 299 -12.30 -11.78 6.26
N ALA A 300 -13.22 -12.48 5.59
CA ALA A 300 -12.93 -13.21 4.35
C ALA A 300 -12.44 -12.29 3.22
N ALA A 301 -13.03 -11.10 3.07
CA ALA A 301 -12.60 -10.10 2.11
C ALA A 301 -11.17 -9.60 2.40
N SER A 302 -10.89 -9.25 3.65
CA SER A 302 -9.56 -8.82 4.10
C SER A 302 -8.51 -9.92 3.93
N GLU A 303 -8.84 -11.15 4.29
CA GLU A 303 -7.95 -12.31 4.12
C GLU A 303 -7.66 -12.60 2.65
N MET A 304 -8.66 -12.53 1.76
CA MET A 304 -8.47 -12.70 0.33
C MET A 304 -7.51 -11.62 -0.22
N LEU A 305 -7.70 -10.36 0.16
CA LEU A 305 -6.81 -9.28 -0.28
C LEU A 305 -5.37 -9.46 0.24
N LEU A 306 -5.21 -9.86 1.50
CA LEU A 306 -3.89 -10.15 2.08
C LEU A 306 -3.21 -11.38 1.47
N ARG A 307 -3.99 -12.36 1.02
CA ARG A 307 -3.47 -13.63 0.45
C ARG A 307 -3.16 -13.52 -1.04
N VAL A 308 -3.98 -12.80 -1.81
CA VAL A 308 -3.92 -12.76 -3.28
C VAL A 308 -3.28 -11.47 -3.79
N PHE A 309 -3.72 -10.31 -3.30
CA PHE A 309 -3.31 -9.02 -3.84
C PHE A 309 -2.00 -8.52 -3.23
N TYR A 310 -1.92 -8.48 -1.90
CA TYR A 310 -0.75 -7.93 -1.19
C TYR A 310 0.59 -8.59 -1.61
N PRO A 311 0.72 -9.93 -1.70
CA PRO A 311 1.99 -10.54 -2.10
C PRO A 311 2.40 -10.13 -3.51
N MET A 312 1.43 -9.97 -4.42
CA MET A 312 1.69 -9.49 -5.77
C MET A 312 2.09 -8.01 -5.79
N ASN A 313 1.38 -7.15 -5.05
CA ASN A 313 1.71 -5.74 -4.92
C ASN A 313 3.13 -5.55 -4.37
N ARG A 314 3.42 -6.23 -3.26
CA ARG A 314 4.72 -6.20 -2.60
C ARG A 314 5.84 -6.71 -3.49
N ARG A 315 5.61 -7.84 -4.17
CA ARG A 315 6.57 -8.40 -5.12
C ARG A 315 6.88 -7.41 -6.25
N PHE A 316 5.87 -6.71 -6.76
CA PHE A 316 6.08 -5.69 -7.79
C PHE A 316 6.98 -4.56 -7.28
N LEU A 317 6.69 -4.01 -6.11
CA LEU A 317 7.44 -2.87 -5.57
C LEU A 317 8.89 -3.23 -5.22
N ILE A 318 9.17 -4.47 -4.83
CA ILE A 318 10.51 -4.92 -4.42
C ILE A 318 11.34 -5.48 -5.58
N GLU A 319 10.72 -6.29 -6.44
CA GLU A 319 11.43 -7.05 -7.48
C GLU A 319 11.20 -6.48 -8.88
N HIS A 320 10.22 -5.58 -9.07
CA HIS A 320 9.78 -5.07 -10.37
C HIS A 320 9.64 -6.18 -11.41
N ASN A 321 8.97 -7.28 -11.03
CA ASN A 321 8.78 -8.46 -11.88
C ASN A 321 10.10 -9.00 -12.50
N GLY A 322 11.21 -8.92 -11.75
CA GLY A 322 12.54 -9.35 -12.20
C GLY A 322 13.17 -8.45 -13.27
N ARG A 323 12.69 -7.21 -13.41
CA ARG A 323 13.22 -6.20 -14.34
C ARG A 323 14.01 -5.12 -13.60
N PRO A 324 14.85 -4.34 -14.30
CA PRO A 324 15.43 -3.13 -13.73
C PRO A 324 14.35 -2.21 -13.14
N VAL A 325 14.69 -1.50 -12.07
CA VAL A 325 13.75 -0.69 -11.28
C VAL A 325 13.06 0.41 -12.10
N GLU A 326 13.74 0.90 -13.13
CA GLU A 326 13.29 1.94 -14.05
C GLU A 326 12.42 1.43 -15.21
N HIS A 327 12.20 0.11 -15.31
CA HIS A 327 11.55 -0.53 -16.47
C HIS A 327 10.05 -0.26 -16.60
N TYR A 328 9.34 -0.11 -15.48
CA TYR A 328 7.89 0.12 -15.48
C TYR A 328 7.59 1.59 -15.23
N TRP A 329 6.57 2.12 -15.91
CA TRP A 329 6.13 3.49 -15.71
C TRP A 329 5.49 3.72 -14.33
N ALA A 330 5.45 4.98 -13.87
CA ALA A 330 5.01 5.36 -12.53
C ALA A 330 3.62 4.82 -12.13
N ASN A 331 2.66 4.76 -13.06
CA ASN A 331 1.31 4.25 -12.76
C ASN A 331 1.30 2.83 -12.17
N TRP A 332 2.30 2.01 -12.53
CA TRP A 332 2.41 0.63 -12.05
C TRP A 332 2.74 0.58 -10.57
N ASP A 333 3.75 1.30 -10.13
CA ASP A 333 4.11 1.42 -8.72
C ASP A 333 2.98 2.10 -7.93
N LEU A 334 2.45 3.21 -8.45
CA LEU A 334 1.39 3.99 -7.78
C LEU A 334 0.13 3.16 -7.51
N CYS A 335 -0.35 2.35 -8.45
CA CYS A 335 -1.53 1.52 -8.20
C CYS A 335 -1.25 0.41 -7.18
N ASN A 336 -0.03 -0.15 -7.15
CA ASN A 336 0.35 -1.15 -6.17
C ASN A 336 0.52 -0.54 -4.76
N ILE A 337 1.03 0.68 -4.64
CA ILE A 337 1.05 1.46 -3.39
C ILE A 337 -0.38 1.71 -2.89
N ALA A 338 -1.27 2.21 -3.76
CA ALA A 338 -2.66 2.47 -3.42
C ALA A 338 -3.37 1.21 -2.92
N SER A 339 -3.11 0.06 -3.56
CA SER A 339 -3.62 -1.24 -3.13
C SER A 339 -3.12 -1.60 -1.72
N MET A 340 -1.80 -1.59 -1.51
CA MET A 340 -1.23 -1.95 -0.21
C MET A 340 -1.72 -1.04 0.92
N MET A 341 -1.82 0.27 0.70
CA MET A 341 -2.41 1.19 1.69
C MET A 341 -3.86 0.82 2.00
N SER A 342 -4.64 0.49 0.98
CA SER A 342 -6.05 0.15 1.17
C SER A 342 -6.25 -1.16 1.92
N ILE A 343 -5.43 -2.17 1.59
CA ILE A 343 -5.42 -3.47 2.24
C ILE A 343 -4.96 -3.35 3.70
N GLY A 344 -3.92 -2.54 3.95
CA GLY A 344 -3.40 -2.28 5.29
C GLY A 344 -4.47 -1.70 6.22
N VAL A 345 -5.22 -0.70 5.77
CA VAL A 345 -6.35 -0.15 6.56
C VAL A 345 -7.45 -1.21 6.70
N LEU A 346 -7.95 -1.81 5.61
CA LEU A 346 -9.08 -2.74 5.69
C LEU A 346 -8.80 -3.94 6.61
N ALA A 347 -7.57 -4.45 6.61
CA ALA A 347 -7.19 -5.59 7.44
C ALA A 347 -6.61 -5.20 8.82
N ASP A 348 -6.69 -3.92 9.21
CA ASP A 348 -6.08 -3.41 10.44
C ASP A 348 -4.58 -3.78 10.58
N ASN A 349 -3.85 -3.78 9.45
CA ASN A 349 -2.48 -4.24 9.32
C ASN A 349 -1.50 -3.09 9.03
N HIS A 350 -0.94 -2.53 10.11
CA HIS A 350 0.04 -1.45 10.04
C HIS A 350 1.35 -1.82 9.34
N THR A 351 1.74 -3.10 9.32
CA THR A 351 2.98 -3.52 8.63
C THR A 351 2.85 -3.29 7.12
N VAL A 352 1.71 -3.67 6.53
CA VAL A 352 1.44 -3.47 5.09
C VAL A 352 1.32 -1.98 4.77
N TRP A 353 0.66 -1.23 5.64
CA TRP A 353 0.54 0.23 5.52
C TRP A 353 1.89 0.93 5.56
N ASP A 354 2.71 0.66 6.58
CA ASP A 354 4.00 1.31 6.76
C ASP A 354 4.96 0.96 5.61
N GLU A 355 4.92 -0.28 5.08
CA GLU A 355 5.67 -0.66 3.88
C GLU A 355 5.27 0.19 2.66
N ALA A 356 3.97 0.41 2.45
CA ALA A 356 3.48 1.22 1.34
C ALA A 356 3.84 2.71 1.49
N ILE A 357 3.71 3.27 2.70
CA ILE A 357 4.11 4.66 3.00
C ILE A 357 5.61 4.86 2.83
N GLU A 358 6.42 3.93 3.32
CA GLU A 358 7.87 3.97 3.16
C GLU A 358 8.25 3.94 1.68
N TYR A 359 7.63 3.05 0.90
CA TYR A 359 7.86 2.98 -0.54
C TYR A 359 7.45 4.28 -1.26
N PHE A 360 6.27 4.83 -0.93
CA PHE A 360 5.83 6.09 -1.52
C PHE A 360 6.84 7.22 -1.30
N LYS A 361 7.45 7.30 -0.11
CA LYS A 361 8.38 8.37 0.25
C LYS A 361 9.81 8.12 -0.22
N HIS A 362 10.26 6.87 -0.15
CA HIS A 362 11.68 6.49 -0.21
C HIS A 362 11.97 5.27 -1.10
N GLY A 363 10.97 4.79 -1.83
CA GLY A 363 11.12 3.70 -2.80
C GLY A 363 12.05 4.06 -3.96
N GLN A 364 12.57 3.03 -4.62
CA GLN A 364 13.50 3.19 -5.75
C GLN A 364 12.80 3.22 -7.11
N GLY A 365 11.54 2.74 -7.18
CA GLY A 365 10.76 2.68 -8.40
C GLY A 365 10.06 3.98 -8.77
N ASN A 366 9.53 4.01 -9.99
CA ASN A 366 8.98 5.23 -10.60
C ASN A 366 7.74 5.78 -9.87
N GLY A 367 7.13 5.05 -8.93
CA GLY A 367 6.01 5.54 -8.12
C GLY A 367 6.41 6.19 -6.79
N ALA A 368 7.69 6.15 -6.40
CA ALA A 368 8.16 6.95 -5.27
C ALA A 368 8.03 8.45 -5.64
N ILE A 369 7.50 9.28 -4.76
CA ILE A 369 6.95 10.60 -5.12
C ILE A 369 7.97 11.56 -5.75
N GLU A 370 9.24 11.49 -5.36
CA GLU A 370 10.31 12.30 -5.96
C GLU A 370 10.73 11.81 -7.35
N ILE A 371 10.41 10.57 -7.72
CA ILE A 371 10.65 9.99 -9.04
C ILE A 371 9.38 10.10 -9.90
N ALA A 372 8.20 9.90 -9.31
CA ALA A 372 6.92 10.03 -9.98
C ALA A 372 6.69 11.47 -10.48
N ILE A 373 7.09 12.47 -9.69
CA ILE A 373 7.15 13.88 -10.08
C ILE A 373 8.60 14.27 -9.92
N TRP A 374 9.41 14.22 -10.97
CA TRP A 374 10.88 14.25 -10.83
C TRP A 374 11.53 15.60 -11.13
N SER A 375 10.92 16.40 -12.01
CA SER A 375 11.44 17.73 -12.34
C SER A 375 10.47 18.81 -11.88
N MET A 376 11.03 19.84 -11.25
CA MET A 376 10.28 20.99 -10.73
C MET A 376 10.61 22.23 -11.55
N HIS A 377 9.57 22.88 -12.05
CA HIS A 377 9.64 24.11 -12.81
C HIS A 377 8.97 25.26 -12.05
N THR A 378 9.24 26.48 -12.52
CA THR A 378 8.56 27.68 -12.06
C THR A 378 7.89 28.32 -13.28
N GLU A 379 6.58 28.54 -13.19
CA GLU A 379 5.80 29.22 -14.22
C GLU A 379 6.24 30.69 -14.31
N GLU A 380 6.57 31.12 -15.52
CA GLU A 380 6.94 32.51 -15.80
C GLU A 380 5.76 33.46 -15.52
N GLY A 381 6.05 34.63 -14.97
CA GLY A 381 5.06 35.66 -14.64
C GLY A 381 4.29 35.44 -13.35
N THR A 382 3.98 34.20 -12.96
CA THR A 382 3.24 33.90 -11.72
C THR A 382 4.12 33.39 -10.58
N GLY A 383 5.26 32.78 -10.89
CA GLY A 383 6.12 32.12 -9.91
C GLY A 383 5.56 30.79 -9.37
N LYS A 384 4.45 30.29 -9.94
CA LYS A 384 3.81 29.03 -9.52
C LYS A 384 4.73 27.84 -9.77
N LYS A 385 4.78 26.89 -8.83
CA LYS A 385 5.53 25.63 -9.01
C LYS A 385 4.74 24.65 -9.87
N LEU A 386 5.40 24.09 -10.88
CA LEU A 386 4.83 23.08 -11.77
C LEU A 386 5.76 21.85 -11.76
N GLY A 387 5.22 20.67 -11.51
CA GLY A 387 5.98 19.41 -11.42
C GLY A 387 5.76 18.52 -12.63
N GLN A 388 6.81 18.22 -13.39
CA GLN A 388 6.74 17.27 -14.48
C GLN A 388 6.68 15.84 -13.93
N ASN A 389 5.61 15.11 -14.22
CA ASN A 389 5.51 13.71 -13.86
C ASN A 389 6.30 12.82 -14.84
N GLN A 390 6.70 11.64 -14.37
CA GLN A 390 7.55 10.71 -15.07
C GLN A 390 6.96 10.25 -16.42
N GLU A 391 5.63 10.19 -16.53
CA GLU A 391 4.94 9.78 -17.76
C GLU A 391 4.62 10.93 -18.73
N ALA A 392 4.97 12.19 -18.42
CA ALA A 392 4.60 13.35 -19.24
C ALA A 392 5.05 13.25 -20.71
N GLY A 393 6.23 12.66 -20.96
CA GLY A 393 6.75 12.46 -22.32
C GLY A 393 6.17 11.24 -23.05
N ARG A 394 5.39 10.38 -22.38
CA ARG A 394 4.80 9.17 -22.97
C ARG A 394 3.47 9.50 -23.65
N ASP A 395 2.45 9.81 -22.86
CA ASP A 395 1.12 10.26 -23.32
C ASP A 395 0.31 10.81 -22.13
N GLN A 396 -0.74 11.57 -22.44
CA GLN A 396 -1.56 12.21 -21.41
C GLN A 396 -2.56 11.27 -20.73
N GLY A 397 -2.91 10.15 -21.36
CA GLY A 397 -3.80 9.15 -20.78
C GLY A 397 -3.21 8.53 -19.51
N HIS A 398 -1.90 8.23 -19.54
CA HIS A 398 -1.17 7.71 -18.40
C HIS A 398 -0.64 8.81 -17.49
N ALA A 399 -0.17 9.94 -18.04
CA ALA A 399 0.26 11.05 -17.18
C ALA A 399 -0.87 11.53 -16.26
N THR A 400 -2.13 11.55 -16.74
CA THR A 400 -3.28 11.85 -15.88
C THR A 400 -3.69 10.69 -14.96
N LEU A 401 -3.41 9.43 -15.33
CA LEU A 401 -3.65 8.29 -14.45
C LEU A 401 -2.78 8.36 -13.18
N ASP A 402 -1.53 8.78 -13.30
CA ASP A 402 -0.63 8.99 -12.15
C ASP A 402 -1.30 9.88 -11.10
N PHE A 403 -1.92 10.98 -11.52
CA PHE A 403 -2.57 11.92 -10.59
C PHE A 403 -3.88 11.39 -10.03
N ALA A 404 -4.64 10.59 -10.79
CA ALA A 404 -5.78 9.89 -10.21
C ALA A 404 -5.35 8.95 -9.07
N LEU A 405 -4.23 8.21 -9.25
CA LEU A 405 -3.69 7.31 -8.23
C LEU A 405 -3.03 8.06 -7.06
N LEU A 406 -2.29 9.14 -7.32
CA LEU A 406 -1.74 10.00 -6.28
C LEU A 406 -2.85 10.63 -5.42
N GLY A 407 -3.98 10.99 -6.03
CA GLY A 407 -5.16 11.44 -5.30
C GLY A 407 -5.69 10.37 -4.36
N VAL A 408 -5.81 9.13 -4.83
CA VAL A 408 -6.20 7.97 -4.01
C VAL A 408 -5.25 7.77 -2.82
N ILE A 409 -3.94 7.71 -3.09
CA ILE A 409 -2.89 7.57 -2.07
C ILE A 409 -2.99 8.68 -1.02
N ALA A 410 -3.05 9.94 -1.47
CA ALA A 410 -3.04 11.09 -0.58
C ALA A 410 -4.32 11.21 0.25
N GLN A 411 -5.48 10.90 -0.34
CA GLN A 411 -6.77 10.94 0.37
C GLN A 411 -6.86 9.84 1.43
N GLN A 412 -6.41 8.63 1.12
CA GLN A 412 -6.35 7.54 2.10
C GLN A 412 -5.39 7.88 3.25
N ALA A 413 -4.21 8.39 2.95
CA ALA A 413 -3.28 8.89 3.97
C ALA A 413 -3.91 9.98 4.84
N HIS A 414 -4.56 10.96 4.22
CA HIS A 414 -5.18 12.08 4.91
C HIS A 414 -6.24 11.61 5.92
N ASN A 415 -7.08 10.65 5.52
CA ASN A 415 -8.12 10.09 6.39
C ASN A 415 -7.56 9.25 7.54
N GLN A 416 -6.30 8.82 7.45
CA GLN A 416 -5.55 8.17 8.54
C GLN A 416 -4.62 9.12 9.31
N GLY A 417 -4.69 10.43 9.04
CA GLY A 417 -3.89 11.45 9.73
C GLY A 417 -2.46 11.63 9.20
N GLU A 418 -2.12 11.02 8.06
CA GLU A 418 -0.83 11.19 7.38
C GLU A 418 -0.96 12.21 6.24
N ASP A 419 -0.21 13.32 6.31
CA ASP A 419 -0.33 14.43 5.35
C ASP A 419 0.55 14.24 4.11
N LEU A 420 0.17 13.32 3.22
CA LEU A 420 0.85 13.14 1.93
C LEU A 420 0.51 14.25 0.91
N PHE A 421 -0.63 14.93 1.05
CA PHE A 421 -0.93 16.10 0.23
C PHE A 421 0.07 17.24 0.50
N GLY A 422 0.46 17.46 1.76
CA GLY A 422 1.45 18.47 2.15
C GLY A 422 2.91 18.06 1.94
N TYR A 423 3.17 16.77 1.68
CA TYR A 423 4.52 16.21 1.61
C TYR A 423 5.37 16.87 0.50
N LEU A 424 6.65 17.12 0.81
CA LEU A 424 7.62 17.80 -0.06
C LEU A 424 7.07 19.13 -0.64
N GLU A 425 6.58 19.99 0.25
CA GLU A 425 6.05 21.32 -0.09
C GLU A 425 4.86 21.28 -1.06
N ASN A 426 3.97 20.30 -0.90
CA ASN A 426 2.85 20.00 -1.79
C ASN A 426 3.31 19.57 -3.20
N ARG A 427 4.26 18.63 -3.28
CA ARG A 427 4.78 18.14 -4.58
C ARG A 427 3.68 17.58 -5.48
N ILE A 428 2.68 16.91 -4.90
CA ILE A 428 1.49 16.43 -5.63
C ILE A 428 0.72 17.60 -6.26
N LEU A 429 0.51 18.72 -5.54
CA LEU A 429 -0.15 19.91 -6.10
C LEU A 429 0.65 20.49 -7.28
N ALA A 430 1.96 20.61 -7.15
CA ALA A 430 2.79 21.13 -8.23
C ALA A 430 2.66 20.26 -9.49
N GLY A 431 2.65 18.93 -9.33
CA GLY A 431 2.40 18.02 -10.44
C GLY A 431 0.99 18.14 -11.02
N MET A 432 -0.02 18.24 -10.16
CA MET A 432 -1.40 18.37 -10.59
C MET A 432 -1.62 19.67 -11.39
N GLU A 433 -1.02 20.78 -10.96
CA GLU A 433 -1.05 22.04 -11.71
C GLU A 433 -0.35 21.92 -13.08
N TYR A 434 0.77 21.20 -13.16
CA TYR A 434 1.50 20.95 -14.42
C TYR A 434 0.66 20.17 -15.42
N VAL A 435 0.17 18.99 -15.03
CA VAL A 435 -0.60 18.11 -15.94
C VAL A 435 -1.93 18.76 -16.34
N SER A 436 -2.56 19.49 -15.41
CA SER A 436 -3.82 20.18 -15.65
C SER A 436 -3.62 21.32 -16.64
N LYS A 437 -2.59 22.16 -16.44
CA LYS A 437 -2.24 23.24 -17.35
C LYS A 437 -2.08 22.72 -18.78
N TYR A 438 -1.31 21.65 -18.95
CA TYR A 438 -1.10 21.08 -20.27
C TYR A 438 -2.38 20.57 -20.94
N ASN A 439 -3.24 19.90 -20.16
CA ASN A 439 -4.47 19.31 -20.68
C ASN A 439 -5.62 20.31 -20.86
N VAL A 440 -5.54 21.52 -20.31
CA VAL A 440 -6.46 22.62 -20.70
C VAL A 440 -5.97 23.40 -21.93
N GLY A 441 -4.91 22.92 -22.59
CA GLY A 441 -4.41 23.47 -23.86
C GLY A 441 -3.28 24.48 -23.72
N GLU A 442 -2.79 24.74 -22.52
CA GLU A 442 -1.69 25.67 -22.25
C GLU A 442 -0.34 24.96 -22.30
N ASP A 443 0.73 25.68 -22.58
CA ASP A 443 2.06 25.08 -22.66
C ASP A 443 2.76 25.02 -21.29
N VAL A 444 3.61 24.02 -21.15
CA VAL A 444 4.40 23.76 -19.94
C VAL A 444 5.87 23.58 -20.31
N PRO A 445 6.82 23.99 -19.44
CA PRO A 445 8.22 23.66 -19.63
C PRO A 445 8.42 22.15 -19.55
N PHE A 446 9.46 21.64 -20.21
CA PHE A 446 9.79 20.22 -20.17
C PHE A 446 11.29 20.03 -19.98
N THR A 447 11.68 19.24 -18.98
CA THR A 447 13.04 18.73 -18.84
C THR A 447 13.13 17.40 -19.58
N THR A 448 14.12 17.27 -20.47
CA THR A 448 14.43 16.03 -21.20
C THR A 448 14.47 14.84 -20.23
N TYR A 449 13.58 13.87 -20.45
CA TYR A 449 13.50 12.64 -19.69
C TYR A 449 14.32 11.56 -20.40
N VAL A 450 15.27 10.96 -19.69
CA VAL A 450 16.13 9.88 -20.22
C VAL A 450 15.91 8.64 -19.37
N ASN A 451 15.57 7.53 -20.03
CA ASN A 451 15.37 6.24 -19.41
C ASN A 451 16.02 5.14 -20.27
N ALA A 452 16.70 4.18 -19.64
CA ALA A 452 17.43 3.13 -20.35
C ALA A 452 16.52 2.16 -21.13
N VAL A 453 15.27 2.00 -20.70
CA VAL A 453 14.27 1.10 -21.29
C VAL A 453 13.37 1.84 -22.28
N HIS A 454 12.94 3.05 -21.93
CA HIS A 454 11.97 3.82 -22.71
C HIS A 454 12.59 4.81 -23.69
N GLY A 455 13.91 5.02 -23.62
CA GLY A 455 14.63 5.96 -24.46
C GLY A 455 14.58 7.40 -23.92
N THR A 456 14.75 8.35 -24.82
CA THR A 456 14.83 9.78 -24.50
C THR A 456 13.59 10.50 -25.03
N HIS A 457 12.88 11.19 -24.14
CA HIS A 457 11.82 12.12 -24.50
C HIS A 457 12.36 13.54 -24.33
N THR A 458 12.30 14.35 -25.38
CA THR A 458 12.80 15.73 -25.38
C THR A 458 11.69 16.78 -25.24
N GLU A 459 10.44 16.36 -25.30
CA GLU A 459 9.26 17.21 -25.18
C GLU A 459 8.12 16.46 -24.49
N ILE A 460 7.14 17.21 -23.98
CA ILE A 460 5.89 16.66 -23.47
C ILE A 460 5.06 16.07 -24.62
N SER A 461 4.48 14.89 -24.42
CA SER A 461 3.73 14.20 -25.47
C SER A 461 2.35 14.83 -25.66
N SER A 462 2.04 15.20 -26.90
CA SER A 462 0.71 15.68 -27.31
C SER A 462 -0.32 14.57 -27.48
N ALA A 463 0.11 13.30 -27.41
CA ALA A 463 -0.77 12.15 -27.53
C ALA A 463 -1.81 12.16 -26.40
N GLY A 464 -3.09 12.30 -26.77
CA GLY A 464 -4.21 12.38 -25.83
C GLY A 464 -4.33 13.71 -25.08
N ARG A 465 -3.66 14.79 -25.52
CA ARG A 465 -3.82 16.13 -24.89
C ARG A 465 -5.29 16.54 -24.82
N GLY A 466 -5.72 16.98 -23.64
CA GLY A 466 -7.12 17.31 -23.38
C GLY A 466 -7.98 16.10 -23.02
N THR A 467 -7.34 14.99 -22.63
CA THR A 467 -8.02 13.80 -22.12
C THR A 467 -8.93 14.14 -20.93
N VAL A 468 -10.08 13.50 -20.88
CA VAL A 468 -11.11 13.71 -19.86
C VAL A 468 -11.01 12.59 -18.83
N ARG A 469 -10.52 12.92 -17.62
CA ARG A 469 -10.37 11.96 -16.51
C ARG A 469 -10.94 12.56 -15.21
N PRO A 470 -11.83 11.85 -14.48
CA PRO A 470 -12.51 12.38 -13.29
C PRO A 470 -11.62 12.33 -12.04
N MET A 471 -10.63 13.22 -11.96
CA MET A 471 -9.64 13.23 -10.89
C MET A 471 -9.55 14.55 -10.12
N ALA A 472 -9.98 15.66 -10.73
CA ALA A 472 -9.60 16.99 -10.26
C ALA A 472 -10.48 17.52 -9.12
N GLU A 473 -11.71 17.04 -8.98
CA GLU A 473 -12.61 17.44 -7.88
C GLU A 473 -11.97 17.23 -6.49
N LEU A 474 -11.28 16.12 -6.30
CA LEU A 474 -10.55 15.82 -5.06
C LEU A 474 -9.48 16.87 -4.77
N PHE A 475 -8.66 17.22 -5.77
CA PHE A 475 -7.57 18.17 -5.60
C PHE A 475 -8.07 19.60 -5.37
N VAL A 476 -9.12 20.03 -6.08
CA VAL A 476 -9.77 21.33 -5.86
C VAL A 476 -10.40 21.40 -4.46
N ALA A 477 -11.04 20.32 -4.01
CA ALA A 477 -11.59 20.23 -2.66
C ALA A 477 -10.49 20.34 -1.59
N HIS A 478 -9.45 19.51 -1.69
CA HIS A 478 -8.39 19.49 -0.69
C HIS A 478 -7.54 20.77 -0.72
N TYR A 479 -6.86 21.06 -1.83
CA TYR A 479 -5.91 22.17 -1.89
C TYR A 479 -6.61 23.52 -1.97
N GLY A 480 -7.62 23.65 -2.82
CA GLY A 480 -8.32 24.92 -3.01
C GLY A 480 -9.25 25.24 -1.84
N SER A 481 -10.22 24.36 -1.57
CA SER A 481 -11.29 24.66 -0.61
C SER A 481 -10.87 24.52 0.85
N LEU A 482 -10.12 23.47 1.22
CA LEU A 482 -9.70 23.25 2.62
C LEU A 482 -8.40 24.00 2.96
N LYS A 483 -7.42 24.01 2.05
CA LYS A 483 -6.09 24.58 2.33
C LYS A 483 -5.87 25.99 1.78
N GLY A 484 -6.82 26.53 1.00
CA GLY A 484 -6.71 27.89 0.43
C GLY A 484 -5.51 28.08 -0.49
N ARG A 485 -5.05 27.01 -1.15
CA ARG A 485 -3.93 27.05 -2.09
C ARG A 485 -4.41 27.49 -3.47
N ASP A 486 -3.48 28.08 -4.22
CA ASP A 486 -3.71 28.43 -5.62
C ASP A 486 -3.73 27.15 -6.48
N VAL A 487 -4.93 26.77 -6.90
CA VAL A 487 -5.27 25.60 -7.73
C VAL A 487 -5.82 26.02 -9.10
N LYS A 488 -5.32 27.14 -9.65
CA LYS A 488 -5.82 27.72 -10.92
C LYS A 488 -5.98 26.68 -12.03
N TRP A 489 -4.92 25.95 -12.35
CA TRP A 489 -4.93 25.04 -13.50
C TRP A 489 -5.74 23.78 -13.21
N THR A 490 -5.65 23.27 -11.99
CA THR A 490 -6.46 22.14 -11.52
C THR A 490 -7.95 22.48 -11.58
N THR A 491 -8.35 23.71 -11.24
CA THR A 491 -9.73 24.18 -11.34
C THR A 491 -10.18 24.26 -12.79
N ALA A 492 -9.36 24.81 -13.69
CA ALA A 492 -9.67 24.86 -15.11
C ALA A 492 -9.84 23.45 -15.72
N TYR A 493 -8.99 22.49 -15.33
CA TYR A 493 -9.12 21.10 -15.78
C TYR A 493 -10.37 20.45 -15.19
N ARG A 494 -10.67 20.67 -13.92
CA ARG A 494 -11.92 20.24 -13.25
C ARG A 494 -13.15 20.74 -14.01
N ASP A 495 -13.17 22.02 -14.39
CA ASP A 495 -14.28 22.62 -15.13
C ASP A 495 -14.42 21.99 -16.52
N LEU A 496 -13.32 21.81 -17.26
CA LEU A 496 -13.29 21.12 -18.56
C LEU A 496 -13.84 19.69 -18.47
N VAL A 497 -13.45 18.93 -17.44
CA VAL A 497 -13.92 17.55 -17.25
C VAL A 497 -15.41 17.55 -16.91
N VAL A 498 -15.86 18.43 -16.02
CA VAL A 498 -17.27 18.54 -15.61
C VAL A 498 -18.15 18.92 -16.81
N GLU A 499 -17.74 19.91 -17.60
CA GLU A 499 -18.43 20.32 -18.82
C GLU A 499 -18.56 19.15 -19.81
N LYS A 500 -17.44 18.51 -20.15
CA LYS A 500 -17.41 17.36 -21.06
C LYS A 500 -18.11 16.11 -20.52
N SER A 501 -18.32 16.04 -19.22
CA SER A 501 -19.05 14.94 -18.55
C SER A 501 -20.54 15.23 -18.39
N GLY A 502 -21.07 16.32 -18.95
CA GLY A 502 -22.49 16.66 -18.82
C GLY A 502 -22.87 17.18 -17.43
N GLY A 503 -22.03 18.04 -16.86
CA GLY A 503 -22.34 18.82 -15.65
C GLY A 503 -21.86 18.21 -14.33
N ALA A 504 -21.35 16.98 -14.32
CA ALA A 504 -20.71 16.36 -13.16
C ALA A 504 -19.79 15.21 -13.56
N GLU A 505 -18.76 14.92 -12.75
CA GLU A 505 -17.93 13.72 -12.91
C GLU A 505 -18.75 12.45 -12.60
N GLY A 506 -18.69 11.48 -13.52
CA GLY A 506 -19.28 10.15 -13.37
C GLY A 506 -18.28 9.12 -12.84
N GLY A 507 -18.64 7.84 -12.91
CA GLY A 507 -17.82 6.72 -12.44
C GLY A 507 -17.41 5.75 -13.55
N GLY A 508 -17.15 4.51 -13.15
CA GLY A 508 -16.82 3.42 -14.07
C GLY A 508 -17.83 3.31 -15.23
N GLY A 509 -17.32 3.34 -16.46
CA GLY A 509 -18.14 3.27 -17.67
C GLY A 509 -18.67 4.60 -18.20
N ASP A 510 -18.42 5.73 -17.53
CA ASP A 510 -18.70 7.08 -18.08
C ASP A 510 -17.55 7.62 -18.94
N TYR A 511 -16.35 7.02 -18.85
CA TYR A 511 -15.13 7.47 -19.52
C TYR A 511 -14.54 6.42 -20.48
N GLY A 512 -15.40 5.54 -21.00
CA GLY A 512 -15.02 4.46 -21.91
C GLY A 512 -15.44 3.08 -21.42
N THR A 513 -15.41 2.09 -22.34
CA THR A 513 -15.87 0.72 -22.08
C THR A 513 -14.73 -0.27 -21.77
N THR A 514 -13.49 0.17 -21.94
CA THR A 514 -12.24 -0.57 -21.69
C THR A 514 -11.64 -0.17 -20.33
N SER A 515 -10.54 -0.82 -19.91
CA SER A 515 -9.90 -0.60 -18.59
C SER A 515 -9.73 0.88 -18.24
N GLY A 516 -9.34 1.72 -19.21
CA GLY A 516 -9.09 3.15 -18.96
C GLY A 516 -10.25 3.89 -18.30
N GLY A 517 -11.49 3.53 -18.64
CA GLY A 517 -12.71 4.09 -18.05
C GLY A 517 -13.09 3.52 -16.68
N TYR A 518 -12.27 2.61 -16.14
CA TYR A 518 -12.47 1.88 -14.88
C TYR A 518 -11.19 1.82 -14.02
N ASP A 519 -10.07 2.40 -14.46
CA ASP A 519 -8.82 2.43 -13.68
C ASP A 519 -8.97 3.31 -12.39
N GLN A 520 -10.02 4.12 -12.31
CA GLN A 520 -10.43 4.89 -11.12
C GLN A 520 -11.93 4.80 -10.82
N LEU A 521 -12.29 5.00 -9.55
CA LEU A 521 -13.66 4.85 -9.06
C LEU A 521 -14.60 6.01 -9.46
N GLY A 522 -14.08 7.23 -9.58
CA GLY A 522 -14.81 8.41 -10.06
C GLY A 522 -15.83 9.00 -9.08
N PHE A 523 -16.89 9.61 -9.62
CA PHE A 523 -17.95 10.37 -8.95
C PHE A 523 -17.46 11.58 -8.15
N GLY A 524 -16.36 12.21 -8.58
CA GLY A 524 -15.69 13.23 -7.77
C GLY A 524 -16.55 14.46 -7.46
N THR A 525 -17.42 14.90 -8.38
CA THR A 525 -18.34 16.03 -8.15
C THR A 525 -19.30 15.74 -7.00
N LEU A 526 -19.83 14.52 -6.91
CA LEU A 526 -20.71 14.11 -5.81
C LEU A 526 -19.93 13.97 -4.50
N LEU A 527 -18.74 13.35 -4.55
CA LEU A 527 -18.06 12.85 -3.36
C LEU A 527 -17.15 13.89 -2.69
N TYR A 528 -16.46 14.72 -3.47
CA TYR A 528 -15.42 15.62 -2.96
C TYR A 528 -15.79 17.10 -2.98
N ARG A 529 -16.67 17.54 -3.90
CA ARG A 529 -16.98 18.97 -4.03
C ARG A 529 -17.57 19.55 -2.75
N LEU A 530 -16.96 20.65 -2.27
CA LEU A 530 -17.32 21.30 -1.00
C LEU A 530 -18.12 22.60 -1.16
N LYS A 531 -18.15 23.17 -2.36
CA LYS A 531 -18.80 24.44 -2.71
C LYS A 531 -19.41 24.31 -4.10
N ALA A 532 -20.51 25.03 -4.35
CA ALA A 532 -21.22 25.02 -5.63
C ALA A 532 -20.28 25.37 -6.80
#